data_AF-A0A7C1PDM9-F1
#
_entry.id   AF-A0A7C1PDM9-F1
#
_cell.length_a   1.000
_cell.length_b   1.000
_cell.length_c   1.000
_cell.angle_alpha   90.00
_cell.angle_beta   90.00
_cell.angle_gamma   90.00
#
_symmetry.space_group_name_H-M   'P 1'
#
loop_
_entity.id
_entity.type
_entity.pdbx_description
1 polymer ?
#
loop_
_entity_poly.entity_id
_entity_poly.type
_entity_poly.pdbx_seq_one_letter_code
_entity_poly.pdbx_strand_id
1 'polypeptide(L)'
;MSKTLRRALFALSLGAGVLFGSSYWLQADEKPVRRPAPPVAPREGPPPPAGYPSGGGFELIPGGGVVGEPAREVSDHYLPESKPDKSISPVKVTNDIAKTDFAVKPKPLSPAVKKGLEYLVRNQRPDGGWNQGGGWRQNIGGGRIEGPNVEDPSDVGNTAFALLALIRAGNTPTEGEYREAVQRGLEFILKHVEKADSDSLYVTDIRGTQLQSKIGRYVDTFMANLVLAELRGKAGRLEPRVVAALEKTMTKIVRHQGPDGSFAGNVGWASTLSIGIANKSVARARERGAQVDEVVLKRIVAQAKTAADNAGRAPAGGFGLAGADGARPARPAAGPAAPSDAGIALYSASQGAGNLQDVVNSLRLDAAKAREVLQNKNAPPAARLAAERKLAELDRLERQNAAVQADLTRNARDQRFLAGFGNNGGEEFLSFLNISETLVLKGGKEWEEWDARMTKGLEAAQDRDGSWQGHHCITGRTFCTAAALLVLMADRTPFPVEVIAAEREKRSLSPSQNQVPKSDK
;
A
#
# COMPACT_ATOMS: atom_id res chain seq x y z
N MET A 1 2.17 -8.76 68.14
CA MET A 1 2.51 -7.53 68.90
C MET A 1 2.04 -6.34 68.05
N SER A 2 1.02 -5.58 68.46
CA SER A 2 1.11 -4.34 69.28
C SER A 2 1.88 -3.22 68.58
N LYS A 3 1.39 -1.99 68.35
CA LYS A 3 0.09 -1.25 68.53
C LYS A 3 0.15 -0.08 67.51
N THR A 4 -0.93 0.39 66.88
CA THR A 4 -1.84 1.55 67.20
C THR A 4 -2.66 1.84 65.91
N LEU A 5 -3.62 2.77 65.76
CA LEU A 5 -4.70 3.38 66.57
C LEU A 5 -5.89 3.53 65.57
N ARG A 6 -7.11 3.01 65.80
CA ARG A 6 -8.30 3.71 66.39
C ARG A 6 -8.43 5.22 66.04
N ARG A 7 -9.60 5.76 65.64
CA ARG A 7 -10.97 5.20 65.44
C ARG A 7 -11.93 6.24 64.80
N ALA A 8 -12.95 5.75 64.06
CA ALA A 8 -14.34 6.30 63.93
C ALA A 8 -14.52 7.70 63.25
N LEU A 9 -15.70 8.15 62.77
CA LEU A 9 -17.13 7.78 63.00
C LEU A 9 -18.04 7.88 61.73
N PHE A 10 -19.08 7.04 61.69
CA PHE A 10 -20.50 7.24 61.27
C PHE A 10 -20.96 7.90 59.93
N ALA A 11 -21.65 7.08 59.12
CA ALA A 11 -23.09 7.11 58.74
C ALA A 11 -23.76 8.19 57.84
N LEU A 12 -24.41 7.67 56.77
CA LEU A 12 -25.73 8.00 56.17
C LEU A 12 -26.41 9.36 56.49
N SER A 13 -26.96 10.10 55.52
CA SER A 13 -28.24 9.76 54.84
C SER A 13 -28.69 10.82 53.80
N LEU A 14 -29.82 10.55 53.12
CA LEU A 14 -30.46 11.30 52.02
C LEU A 14 -30.85 12.78 52.31
N GLY A 15 -31.01 13.58 51.25
CA GLY A 15 -31.75 14.86 51.26
C GLY A 15 -31.98 15.41 49.84
N ALA A 16 -33.12 16.07 49.58
CA ALA A 16 -33.55 16.54 48.26
C ALA A 16 -33.91 18.04 48.21
N GLY A 17 -33.97 18.62 47.00
CA GLY A 17 -34.56 19.93 46.67
C GLY A 17 -33.55 21.07 46.38
N VAL A 18 -33.87 22.18 45.68
CA VAL A 18 -34.99 22.64 44.83
C VAL A 18 -34.74 24.13 44.48
N LEU A 19 -35.14 24.60 43.27
CA LEU A 19 -34.97 25.99 42.69
C LEU A 19 -33.50 26.43 42.46
N PHE A 20 -33.12 27.44 41.65
CA PHE A 20 -33.76 28.34 40.63
C PHE A 20 -32.92 28.23 39.30
N GLY A 21 -33.18 28.87 38.14
CA GLY A 21 -34.20 29.82 37.68
C GLY A 21 -33.61 31.14 37.15
N SER A 22 -33.49 31.34 35.82
CA SER A 22 -33.40 32.66 35.12
C SER A 22 -33.35 32.52 33.58
N SER A 23 -34.35 33.10 32.89
CA SER A 23 -34.40 33.20 31.42
C SER A 23 -35.01 34.55 31.03
N TYR A 24 -34.26 35.54 30.53
CA TYR A 24 -34.82 36.86 30.16
C TYR A 24 -34.12 37.52 28.92
N TRP A 25 -34.81 37.51 27.77
CA TRP A 25 -34.84 38.48 26.62
C TRP A 25 -33.52 38.84 25.87
N LEU A 26 -33.51 39.43 24.65
CA LEU A 26 -34.52 40.15 23.84
C LEU A 26 -34.52 39.74 22.35
N GLN A 27 -35.67 39.91 21.70
CA GLN A 27 -35.76 40.17 20.24
C GLN A 27 -35.72 41.69 19.98
N ALA A 28 -35.17 42.11 18.84
CA ALA A 28 -35.43 43.41 18.25
C ALA A 28 -35.31 43.33 16.71
N ASP A 29 -36.38 43.73 16.01
CA ASP A 29 -36.40 43.95 14.56
C ASP A 29 -35.83 45.34 14.23
N GLU A 30 -34.95 45.44 13.23
CA GLU A 30 -34.80 46.67 12.44
C GLU A 30 -34.54 46.37 10.94
N LYS A 31 -35.15 47.17 10.07
CA LYS A 31 -34.92 47.27 8.62
C LYS A 31 -34.73 48.76 8.27
N PRO A 32 -34.37 49.14 7.03
CA PRO A 32 -33.12 48.84 6.32
C PRO A 32 -32.44 50.14 5.81
N VAL A 33 -31.15 50.12 5.45
CA VAL A 33 -30.47 51.30 4.86
C VAL A 33 -29.98 51.02 3.43
N ARG A 34 -30.44 51.84 2.46
CA ARG A 34 -30.03 51.82 1.04
C ARG A 34 -28.72 52.57 0.80
N ARG A 35 -27.87 52.08 -0.13
CA ARG A 35 -27.09 52.82 -1.17
C ARG A 35 -26.79 51.86 -2.36
N PRO A 36 -26.17 52.29 -3.49
CA PRO A 36 -26.84 52.89 -4.65
C PRO A 36 -26.75 52.00 -5.93
N ALA A 37 -27.22 52.53 -7.08
CA ALA A 37 -27.35 51.81 -8.36
C ALA A 37 -26.00 51.50 -9.07
N PRO A 38 -25.95 50.50 -9.99
CA PRO A 38 -24.70 49.97 -10.56
C PRO A 38 -24.26 50.64 -11.88
N PRO A 39 -22.98 50.52 -12.27
CA PRO A 39 -22.52 50.76 -13.64
C PRO A 39 -22.83 49.55 -14.55
N VAL A 40 -23.00 49.82 -15.85
CA VAL A 40 -23.37 48.82 -16.88
C VAL A 40 -22.14 48.08 -17.42
N ALA A 41 -22.31 46.80 -17.74
CA ALA A 41 -21.24 45.86 -18.09
C ALA A 41 -20.84 45.84 -19.59
N PRO A 42 -19.61 45.41 -19.90
CA PRO A 42 -19.30 44.66 -21.12
C PRO A 42 -19.76 43.19 -20.98
N ARG A 43 -20.12 42.54 -22.09
CA ARG A 43 -20.64 41.16 -22.10
C ARG A 43 -19.53 40.11 -22.10
N GLU A 44 -19.62 39.13 -21.21
CA GLU A 44 -18.90 37.85 -21.31
C GLU A 44 -19.85 36.66 -21.08
N GLY A 45 -19.37 35.45 -21.38
CA GLY A 45 -20.19 34.24 -21.55
C GLY A 45 -20.79 33.62 -20.27
N PRO A 46 -21.53 32.50 -20.40
CA PRO A 46 -22.26 31.90 -19.28
C PRO A 46 -21.30 31.39 -18.17
N PRO A 47 -21.61 31.65 -16.89
CA PRO A 47 -20.73 31.30 -15.78
C PRO A 47 -20.76 29.79 -15.45
N PRO A 48 -19.68 29.22 -14.90
CA PRO A 48 -19.68 27.88 -14.32
C PRO A 48 -20.51 27.82 -13.01
N PRO A 49 -20.98 26.63 -12.58
CA PRO A 49 -21.76 26.49 -11.36
C PRO A 49 -20.97 26.89 -10.10
N ALA A 50 -21.60 27.68 -9.22
CA ALA A 50 -20.96 28.24 -8.04
C ALA A 50 -20.85 27.23 -6.87
N GLY A 51 -19.75 27.28 -6.11
CA GLY A 51 -19.65 26.45 -4.90
C GLY A 51 -18.31 26.32 -4.16
N TYR A 52 -17.39 27.30 -4.18
CA TYR A 52 -16.31 27.44 -3.16
C TYR A 52 -15.83 28.91 -3.12
N PRO A 53 -15.42 29.46 -1.95
CA PRO A 53 -15.03 30.87 -1.83
C PRO A 53 -13.62 31.14 -2.37
N SER A 54 -13.49 32.22 -3.13
CA SER A 54 -12.22 32.79 -3.61
C SER A 54 -11.42 33.44 -2.47
N GLY A 55 -10.09 33.34 -2.54
CA GLY A 55 -9.19 33.73 -1.45
C GLY A 55 -9.11 35.24 -1.16
N GLY A 56 -8.67 35.57 0.06
CA GLY A 56 -8.27 36.93 0.43
C GLY A 56 -6.85 37.23 -0.04
N GLY A 57 -6.69 38.32 -0.79
CA GLY A 57 -5.37 38.84 -1.13
C GLY A 57 -4.75 39.66 0.00
N PHE A 58 -3.43 39.78 0.01
CA PHE A 58 -2.71 40.81 0.76
C PHE A 58 -1.96 41.73 -0.18
N GLU A 59 -1.90 43.00 0.22
CA GLU A 59 -1.52 44.16 -0.57
C GLU A 59 0.02 44.27 -0.71
N LEU A 60 0.50 44.67 -1.91
CA LEU A 60 1.93 44.86 -2.16
C LEU A 60 2.38 46.29 -1.78
N ILE A 61 3.24 46.40 -0.77
CA ILE A 61 3.97 47.64 -0.47
C ILE A 61 5.35 47.59 -1.15
N PRO A 62 5.76 48.60 -1.94
CA PRO A 62 7.04 48.60 -2.65
C PRO A 62 8.17 49.24 -1.83
N GLY A 63 9.36 48.63 -1.89
CA GLY A 63 10.64 49.28 -1.55
C GLY A 63 11.41 48.66 -0.38
N GLY A 64 12.64 48.23 -0.63
CA GLY A 64 13.56 47.71 0.39
C GLY A 64 14.38 46.51 -0.10
N GLY A 65 15.38 46.76 -0.95
CA GLY A 65 16.27 45.70 -1.43
C GLY A 65 17.19 45.19 -0.32
N VAL A 66 17.21 43.88 -0.08
CA VAL A 66 18.25 43.19 0.69
C VAL A 66 18.77 42.03 -0.14
N VAL A 67 20.09 41.88 -0.16
CA VAL A 67 20.82 40.86 -0.94
C VAL A 67 20.44 39.45 -0.45
N GLY A 68 20.30 38.50 -1.37
CA GLY A 68 19.65 37.22 -1.09
C GLY A 68 20.35 36.32 -0.07
N GLU A 69 19.57 35.74 0.85
CA GLU A 69 19.90 34.44 1.44
C GLU A 69 19.61 33.32 0.41
N PRO A 70 20.42 32.24 0.36
CA PRO A 70 20.03 31.04 -0.38
C PRO A 70 18.75 30.46 0.22
N ALA A 71 18.00 29.71 -0.59
CA ALA A 71 16.80 29.02 -0.12
C ALA A 71 17.11 28.20 1.13
N ARG A 72 16.43 28.51 2.25
CA ARG A 72 16.58 27.74 3.49
C ARG A 72 16.22 26.29 3.17
N GLU A 73 17.19 25.41 3.32
CA GLU A 73 16.94 23.98 3.34
C GLU A 73 15.82 23.73 4.34
N VAL A 74 14.74 23.08 3.90
CA VAL A 74 13.77 22.52 4.84
C VAL A 74 14.55 21.44 5.56
N SER A 75 15.04 21.76 6.76
CA SER A 75 15.88 20.86 7.52
C SER A 75 15.10 19.58 7.78
N ASP A 76 15.46 18.52 7.06
CA ASP A 76 15.07 17.17 7.41
C ASP A 76 15.35 17.01 8.91
N HIS A 77 14.31 16.85 9.72
CA HIS A 77 14.45 16.23 11.03
C HIS A 77 14.83 14.77 10.77
N TYR A 78 16.10 14.54 10.43
CA TYR A 78 16.63 13.27 9.96
C TYR A 78 16.52 12.25 11.07
N LEU A 79 15.41 11.52 11.06
CA LEU A 79 15.36 10.21 11.66
C LEU A 79 16.47 9.38 11.01
N PRO A 80 17.33 8.76 11.84
CA PRO A 80 18.54 8.12 11.36
C PRO A 80 18.19 7.06 10.32
N GLU A 81 19.01 7.00 9.27
CA GLU A 81 18.85 5.98 8.23
C GLU A 81 18.99 4.58 8.83
N SER A 82 18.30 3.62 8.22
CA SER A 82 18.41 2.22 8.64
C SER A 82 19.83 1.70 8.46
N LYS A 83 20.35 1.05 9.50
CA LYS A 83 21.67 0.42 9.53
C LYS A 83 21.55 -1.08 9.32
N PRO A 84 22.46 -1.73 8.58
CA PRO A 84 22.40 -3.16 8.34
C PRO A 84 22.79 -3.94 9.60
N ASP A 85 21.95 -4.89 10.01
CA ASP A 85 22.37 -5.95 10.92
C ASP A 85 23.26 -6.94 10.16
N LYS A 86 24.58 -6.77 10.30
CA LYS A 86 25.58 -7.64 9.66
C LYS A 86 25.68 -9.04 10.27
N SER A 87 24.99 -9.31 11.39
CA SER A 87 24.87 -10.68 11.92
C SER A 87 23.91 -11.55 11.10
N ILE A 88 22.96 -10.92 10.38
CA ILE A 88 22.06 -11.60 9.46
C ILE A 88 22.83 -11.99 8.19
N SER A 89 22.80 -13.29 7.88
CA SER A 89 23.44 -13.85 6.68
C SER A 89 22.82 -13.27 5.39
N PRO A 90 23.58 -13.13 4.30
CA PRO A 90 23.02 -12.78 3.00
C PRO A 90 21.94 -13.78 2.57
N VAL A 91 20.89 -13.27 1.93
CA VAL A 91 19.85 -14.11 1.33
C VAL A 91 20.43 -14.82 0.11
N LYS A 92 20.09 -16.10 -0.02
CA LYS A 92 20.39 -16.93 -1.20
C LYS A 92 19.12 -17.19 -1.98
N VAL A 93 19.19 -17.18 -3.31
CA VAL A 93 18.09 -17.54 -4.20
C VAL A 93 18.42 -18.90 -4.84
N THR A 94 17.68 -19.94 -4.47
CA THR A 94 17.88 -21.29 -5.03
C THR A 94 17.30 -21.39 -6.44
N ASN A 95 17.59 -22.47 -7.16
CA ASN A 95 16.94 -22.77 -8.44
C ASN A 95 15.44 -23.13 -8.31
N ASP A 96 14.88 -23.18 -7.09
CA ASP A 96 13.46 -23.43 -6.88
C ASP A 96 12.65 -22.20 -7.34
N ILE A 97 11.73 -22.40 -8.28
CA ILE A 97 10.76 -21.39 -8.70
C ILE A 97 9.39 -22.06 -8.64
N ALA A 98 8.48 -21.56 -7.82
CA ALA A 98 7.12 -22.10 -7.77
C ALA A 98 6.43 -21.90 -9.13
N LYS A 99 5.82 -22.96 -9.65
CA LYS A 99 4.95 -22.86 -10.83
C LYS A 99 3.74 -22.02 -10.45
N THR A 100 3.48 -20.96 -11.22
CA THR A 100 2.35 -20.06 -10.98
C THR A 100 1.31 -20.13 -12.09
N ASP A 101 0.06 -19.94 -11.70
CA ASP A 101 -1.12 -19.83 -12.58
C ASP A 101 -2.02 -18.68 -12.06
N PHE A 102 -3.13 -18.42 -12.72
CA PHE A 102 -4.14 -17.44 -12.31
C PHE A 102 -5.26 -18.11 -11.51
N ALA A 103 -5.69 -17.49 -10.41
CA ALA A 103 -6.74 -18.07 -9.55
C ALA A 103 -8.11 -18.12 -10.25
N VAL A 104 -8.36 -17.16 -11.15
CA VAL A 104 -9.52 -17.05 -12.05
C VAL A 104 -9.05 -16.99 -13.50
N LYS A 105 -9.94 -17.25 -14.46
CA LYS A 105 -9.62 -17.08 -15.89
C LYS A 105 -9.48 -15.58 -16.20
N PRO A 106 -8.35 -15.12 -16.78
CA PRO A 106 -8.19 -13.71 -17.14
C PRO A 106 -9.23 -13.21 -18.15
N LYS A 107 -9.69 -11.97 -17.98
CA LYS A 107 -10.49 -11.25 -18.96
C LYS A 107 -9.61 -10.75 -20.12
N PRO A 108 -10.16 -10.56 -21.33
CA PRO A 108 -9.46 -9.84 -22.40
C PRO A 108 -9.07 -8.42 -21.92
N LEU A 109 -7.92 -7.92 -22.35
CA LEU A 109 -7.50 -6.55 -22.03
C LEU A 109 -8.48 -5.56 -22.67
N SER A 110 -9.14 -4.74 -21.85
CA SER A 110 -10.12 -3.75 -22.32
C SER A 110 -9.44 -2.62 -23.11
N PRO A 111 -10.19 -1.82 -23.90
CA PRO A 111 -9.64 -0.67 -24.59
C PRO A 111 -8.94 0.32 -23.65
N ALA A 112 -9.48 0.53 -22.44
CA ALA A 112 -8.86 1.39 -21.44
C ALA A 112 -7.52 0.83 -20.95
N VAL A 113 -7.44 -0.48 -20.68
CA VAL A 113 -6.18 -1.14 -20.29
C VAL A 113 -5.13 -1.02 -21.39
N LYS A 114 -5.49 -1.30 -22.65
CA LYS A 114 -4.57 -1.14 -23.80
C LYS A 114 -4.02 0.28 -23.90
N LYS A 115 -4.90 1.27 -23.86
CA LYS A 115 -4.54 2.70 -23.92
C LYS A 115 -3.64 3.15 -22.76
N GLY A 116 -3.79 2.56 -21.57
CA GLY A 116 -2.89 2.79 -20.44
C GLY A 116 -1.51 2.16 -20.61
N LEU A 117 -1.44 0.96 -21.19
CA LEU A 117 -0.17 0.31 -21.55
C LEU A 117 0.56 1.10 -22.64
N GLU A 118 -0.17 1.55 -23.67
CA GLU A 118 0.33 2.47 -24.71
C GLU A 118 0.84 3.79 -24.10
N TYR A 119 0.13 4.36 -23.12
CA TYR A 119 0.60 5.53 -22.38
C TYR A 119 1.94 5.24 -21.70
N LEU A 120 2.09 4.14 -20.95
CA LEU A 120 3.35 3.80 -20.30
C LEU A 120 4.48 3.67 -21.34
N VAL A 121 4.28 2.87 -22.39
CA VAL A 121 5.31 2.62 -23.41
C VAL A 121 5.73 3.89 -24.13
N ARG A 122 4.79 4.77 -24.48
CA ARG A 122 5.05 6.07 -25.12
C ARG A 122 5.81 7.06 -24.23
N ASN A 123 5.70 6.94 -22.90
CA ASN A 123 6.36 7.81 -21.93
C ASN A 123 7.65 7.19 -21.32
N GLN A 124 8.07 6.00 -21.78
CA GLN A 124 9.38 5.46 -21.41
C GLN A 124 10.49 6.40 -21.88
N ARG A 125 11.48 6.65 -21.02
CA ARG A 125 12.58 7.58 -21.28
C ARG A 125 13.68 6.88 -22.11
N PRO A 126 14.56 7.64 -22.81
CA PRO A 126 15.63 7.07 -23.62
C PRO A 126 16.64 6.19 -22.85
N ASP A 127 16.74 6.36 -21.53
CA ASP A 127 17.57 5.52 -20.65
C ASP A 127 16.91 4.18 -20.25
N GLY A 128 15.67 3.94 -20.71
CA GLY A 128 14.87 2.75 -20.43
C GLY A 128 14.00 2.84 -19.17
N GLY A 129 14.17 3.87 -18.35
CA GLY A 129 13.38 4.07 -17.14
C GLY A 129 12.08 4.83 -17.39
N TRP A 130 11.33 5.02 -16.30
CA TRP A 130 10.20 5.95 -16.21
C TRP A 130 10.43 6.94 -15.08
N ASN A 131 9.97 8.16 -15.32
CA ASN A 131 9.94 9.26 -14.37
C ASN A 131 8.53 9.41 -13.76
N GLN A 132 8.27 10.48 -13.01
CA GLN A 132 6.96 10.66 -12.36
C GLN A 132 5.82 11.02 -13.33
N GLY A 133 6.16 11.55 -14.52
CA GLY A 133 5.18 11.99 -15.51
C GLY A 133 4.57 13.34 -15.17
N GLY A 134 5.43 14.35 -14.95
CA GLY A 134 5.01 15.75 -14.84
C GLY A 134 5.60 16.52 -13.66
N GLY A 135 6.79 16.18 -13.19
CA GLY A 135 7.50 16.93 -12.13
C GLY A 135 8.08 16.05 -11.03
N TRP A 136 9.09 16.55 -10.33
CA TRP A 136 10.06 15.71 -9.60
C TRP A 136 10.03 15.79 -8.08
N ARG A 137 9.65 16.96 -7.52
CA ARG A 137 9.79 17.25 -6.09
C ARG A 137 8.51 17.81 -5.46
N GLN A 138 8.44 17.71 -4.14
CA GLN A 138 7.43 18.37 -3.31
C GLN A 138 7.77 19.87 -3.19
N ASN A 139 6.77 20.75 -3.28
CA ASN A 139 6.88 22.14 -2.82
C ASN A 139 6.72 22.20 -1.29
N ILE A 140 6.90 23.40 -0.70
CA ILE A 140 6.78 23.61 0.76
C ILE A 140 5.39 23.22 1.31
N GLY A 141 4.35 23.28 0.48
CA GLY A 141 2.99 22.83 0.81
C GLY A 141 2.71 21.34 0.54
N GLY A 142 3.72 20.53 0.20
CA GLY A 142 3.54 19.10 -0.07
C GLY A 142 2.83 18.76 -1.39
N GLY A 143 2.67 19.72 -2.29
CA GLY A 143 2.17 19.54 -3.66
C GLY A 143 3.29 19.29 -4.68
N ARG A 144 2.92 18.91 -5.91
CA ARG A 144 3.90 18.67 -6.99
C ARG A 144 4.50 20.00 -7.49
N ILE A 145 5.82 20.02 -7.68
CA ILE A 145 6.51 21.06 -8.45
C ILE A 145 6.38 20.68 -9.92
N GLU A 146 5.65 21.50 -10.69
CA GLU A 146 5.37 21.31 -12.12
C GLU A 146 5.90 22.50 -12.92
N GLY A 147 6.23 22.28 -14.20
CA GLY A 147 6.63 23.36 -15.12
C GLY A 147 7.59 22.87 -16.21
N PRO A 148 7.79 23.66 -17.28
CA PRO A 148 8.58 23.27 -18.44
C PRO A 148 10.08 23.06 -18.14
N ASN A 149 10.58 23.67 -17.06
CA ASN A 149 11.99 23.64 -16.66
C ASN A 149 12.22 22.80 -15.38
N VAL A 150 11.24 22.04 -14.94
CA VAL A 150 11.38 21.15 -13.79
C VAL A 150 12.06 19.86 -14.27
N GLU A 151 13.16 19.49 -13.64
CA GLU A 151 13.80 18.18 -13.81
C GLU A 151 12.73 17.08 -13.64
N ASP A 152 12.76 16.00 -14.42
CA ASP A 152 11.96 14.78 -14.15
C ASP A 152 12.73 13.54 -14.66
N PRO A 153 13.88 13.18 -14.04
CA PRO A 153 14.64 11.98 -14.40
C PRO A 153 13.88 10.69 -14.13
N SER A 154 14.27 9.62 -14.83
CA SER A 154 13.79 8.27 -14.53
C SER A 154 14.19 7.84 -13.11
N ASP A 155 13.27 7.23 -12.36
CA ASP A 155 13.54 6.69 -11.01
C ASP A 155 13.18 5.20 -10.91
N VAL A 156 13.73 4.52 -9.90
CA VAL A 156 13.61 3.05 -9.80
C VAL A 156 12.21 2.63 -9.37
N GLY A 157 11.56 3.37 -8.46
CA GLY A 157 10.18 3.08 -8.05
C GLY A 157 9.16 3.17 -9.20
N ASN A 158 9.14 4.28 -9.94
CA ASN A 158 8.27 4.46 -11.11
C ASN A 158 8.58 3.43 -12.20
N THR A 159 9.86 3.19 -12.49
CA THR A 159 10.27 2.15 -13.47
C THR A 159 9.79 0.77 -13.05
N ALA A 160 9.97 0.38 -11.79
CA ALA A 160 9.59 -0.94 -11.28
C ALA A 160 8.07 -1.15 -11.32
N PHE A 161 7.26 -0.13 -11.04
CA PHE A 161 5.81 -0.27 -11.05
C PHE A 161 5.22 -0.23 -12.46
N ALA A 162 5.74 0.61 -13.36
CA ALA A 162 5.41 0.57 -14.79
C ALA A 162 5.78 -0.79 -15.40
N LEU A 163 6.95 -1.34 -15.06
CA LEU A 163 7.38 -2.67 -15.46
C LEU A 163 6.45 -3.76 -14.91
N LEU A 164 6.03 -3.68 -13.64
CA LEU A 164 5.07 -4.61 -13.03
C LEU A 164 3.72 -4.61 -13.78
N ALA A 165 3.23 -3.46 -14.22
CA ALA A 165 2.01 -3.36 -15.03
C ALA A 165 2.19 -4.01 -16.42
N LEU A 166 3.31 -3.77 -17.10
CA LEU A 166 3.62 -4.36 -18.41
C LEU A 166 3.73 -5.89 -18.36
N ILE A 167 4.36 -6.44 -17.31
CA ILE A 167 4.46 -7.90 -17.15
C ILE A 167 3.12 -8.52 -16.73
N ARG A 168 2.29 -7.81 -15.95
CA ARG A 168 0.92 -8.24 -15.61
C ARG A 168 0.01 -8.32 -16.85
N ALA A 169 0.26 -7.47 -17.85
CA ALA A 169 -0.40 -7.56 -19.16
C ALA A 169 0.05 -8.76 -20.02
N GLY A 170 1.11 -9.48 -19.63
CA GLY A 170 1.62 -10.65 -20.34
C GLY A 170 2.85 -10.39 -21.22
N ASN A 171 3.60 -9.32 -20.98
CA ASN A 171 4.87 -9.04 -21.68
C ASN A 171 6.07 -9.48 -20.83
N THR A 172 7.14 -9.93 -21.46
CA THR A 172 8.42 -10.26 -20.80
C THR A 172 9.57 -9.63 -21.62
N PRO A 173 10.83 -9.63 -21.17
CA PRO A 173 11.96 -9.22 -22.00
C PRO A 173 12.10 -10.00 -23.31
N THR A 174 11.43 -11.15 -23.47
CA THR A 174 11.52 -12.02 -24.65
C THR A 174 10.18 -12.20 -25.40
N GLU A 175 9.04 -11.87 -24.78
CA GLU A 175 7.70 -12.19 -25.29
C GLU A 175 6.72 -11.02 -25.16
N GLY A 176 5.69 -11.02 -26.01
CA GLY A 176 4.66 -9.99 -26.03
C GLY A 176 4.96 -8.81 -26.95
N GLU A 177 3.98 -7.91 -27.05
CA GLU A 177 3.97 -6.72 -27.88
C GLU A 177 4.99 -5.69 -27.39
N TYR A 178 5.06 -5.50 -26.06
CA TYR A 178 5.90 -4.49 -25.42
C TYR A 178 7.22 -5.03 -24.89
N ARG A 179 7.70 -6.17 -25.43
CA ARG A 179 8.91 -6.86 -24.95
C ARG A 179 10.15 -5.98 -24.84
N GLU A 180 10.33 -5.05 -25.78
CA GLU A 180 11.48 -4.14 -25.78
C GLU A 180 11.39 -3.09 -24.67
N ALA A 181 10.20 -2.58 -24.38
CA ALA A 181 9.98 -1.65 -23.27
C ALA A 181 10.22 -2.35 -21.93
N VAL A 182 9.75 -3.60 -21.79
CA VAL A 182 10.00 -4.46 -20.63
C VAL A 182 11.49 -4.76 -20.47
N GLN A 183 12.20 -5.10 -21.55
CA GLN A 183 13.65 -5.34 -21.51
C GLN A 183 14.42 -4.09 -21.05
N ARG A 184 14.14 -2.93 -21.65
CA ARG A 184 14.80 -1.66 -21.28
C ARG A 184 14.51 -1.25 -19.84
N GLY A 185 13.27 -1.42 -19.38
CA GLY A 185 12.88 -1.16 -17.98
C GLY A 185 13.60 -2.06 -16.99
N LEU A 186 13.74 -3.35 -17.32
CA LEU A 186 14.51 -4.28 -16.51
C LEU A 186 16.02 -3.92 -16.51
N GLU A 187 16.60 -3.61 -17.67
CA GLU A 187 18.01 -3.20 -17.79
C GLU A 187 18.31 -1.91 -17.01
N PHE A 188 17.36 -0.97 -16.94
CA PHE A 188 17.43 0.22 -16.07
C PHE A 188 17.49 -0.14 -14.58
N ILE A 189 16.59 -1.00 -14.10
CA ILE A 189 16.55 -1.41 -12.67
C ILE A 189 17.82 -2.18 -12.31
N LEU A 190 18.23 -3.14 -13.15
CA LEU A 190 19.44 -3.93 -12.94
C LEU A 190 20.67 -3.03 -12.83
N LYS A 191 20.86 -2.07 -13.73
CA LYS A 191 21.96 -1.10 -13.70
C LYS A 191 22.05 -0.34 -12.37
N HIS A 192 20.92 0.07 -11.80
CA HIS A 192 20.88 0.79 -10.53
C HIS A 192 21.17 -0.14 -9.34
N VAL A 193 20.54 -1.31 -9.27
CA VAL A 193 20.78 -2.32 -8.22
C VAL A 193 22.23 -2.81 -8.26
N GLU A 194 22.81 -3.02 -9.43
CA GLU A 194 24.22 -3.40 -9.61
C GLU A 194 25.16 -2.32 -9.08
N LYS A 195 24.96 -1.05 -9.44
CA LYS A 195 25.77 0.09 -9.00
C LYS A 195 25.70 0.35 -7.49
N ALA A 196 24.54 0.14 -6.86
CA ALA A 196 24.33 0.45 -5.45
C ALA A 196 25.35 -0.24 -4.52
N ASP A 197 25.59 0.32 -3.34
CA ASP A 197 26.46 -0.29 -2.33
C ASP A 197 25.83 -1.56 -1.71
N SER A 198 26.50 -2.22 -0.76
CA SER A 198 25.98 -3.42 -0.08
C SER A 198 25.23 -3.17 1.23
N ASP A 199 25.42 -2.00 1.84
CA ASP A 199 25.23 -1.77 3.28
C ASP A 199 24.11 -0.76 3.60
N SER A 200 23.75 0.12 2.67
CA SER A 200 22.56 0.97 2.77
C SER A 200 21.32 0.20 2.35
N LEU A 201 20.12 0.65 2.75
CA LEU A 201 18.87 0.08 2.22
C LEU A 201 18.55 0.58 0.80
N TYR A 202 19.34 1.48 0.21
CA TYR A 202 19.06 2.07 -1.10
C TYR A 202 19.54 1.20 -2.28
N VAL A 203 18.93 1.43 -3.45
CA VAL A 203 19.27 0.79 -4.74
C VAL A 203 19.49 1.78 -5.90
N THR A 204 19.48 3.08 -5.62
CA THR A 204 19.64 4.17 -6.62
C THR A 204 20.38 5.34 -5.95
N ASP A 205 20.87 6.31 -6.70
CA ASP A 205 21.40 7.58 -6.16
C ASP A 205 20.34 8.70 -6.15
N ILE A 206 19.20 8.46 -6.79
CA ILE A 206 18.09 9.40 -6.88
C ILE A 206 17.35 9.47 -5.54
N ARG A 207 17.20 10.69 -5.01
CA ARG A 207 16.71 10.97 -3.65
C ARG A 207 15.74 12.14 -3.59
N GLY A 208 14.76 12.03 -2.69
CA GLY A 208 13.72 13.02 -2.50
C GLY A 208 12.75 13.08 -3.68
N THR A 209 12.53 11.94 -4.35
CA THR A 209 11.43 11.81 -5.32
C THR A 209 10.10 11.91 -4.59
N GLN A 210 9.05 12.31 -5.30
CA GLN A 210 7.74 12.44 -4.66
C GLN A 210 7.19 11.10 -4.17
N LEU A 211 7.48 10.02 -4.89
CA LEU A 211 7.17 8.65 -4.50
C LEU A 211 7.82 8.29 -3.15
N GLN A 212 9.11 8.60 -2.98
CA GLN A 212 9.81 8.40 -1.69
C GLN A 212 9.17 9.24 -0.57
N SER A 213 8.90 10.52 -0.81
CA SER A 213 8.27 11.41 0.19
C SER A 213 6.83 11.01 0.55
N LYS A 214 6.07 10.41 -0.39
CA LYS A 214 4.67 10.03 -0.15
C LYS A 214 4.54 8.68 0.53
N ILE A 215 5.13 7.63 -0.03
CA ILE A 215 4.89 6.27 0.45
C ILE A 215 6.09 5.62 1.14
N GLY A 216 7.27 6.24 1.17
CA GLY A 216 8.39 5.83 2.02
C GLY A 216 9.77 5.96 1.37
N ARG A 217 10.74 6.52 2.11
CA ARG A 217 12.15 6.73 1.69
C ARG A 217 12.80 5.57 0.91
N TYR A 218 12.48 4.32 1.23
CA TYR A 218 13.12 3.14 0.62
C TYR A 218 12.24 2.38 -0.39
N VAL A 219 11.13 2.98 -0.85
CA VAL A 219 10.16 2.30 -1.72
C VAL A 219 10.75 1.81 -3.04
N ASP A 220 11.73 2.51 -3.61
CA ASP A 220 12.51 2.05 -4.77
C ASP A 220 13.07 0.64 -4.59
N THR A 221 13.67 0.35 -3.43
CA THR A 221 14.26 -0.95 -3.11
C THR A 221 13.20 -2.04 -2.99
N PHE A 222 12.07 -1.73 -2.36
CA PHE A 222 10.97 -2.67 -2.16
C PHE A 222 10.26 -2.99 -3.49
N MET A 223 10.09 -2.00 -4.37
CA MET A 223 9.51 -2.18 -5.69
C MET A 223 10.45 -2.90 -6.66
N ALA A 224 11.75 -2.56 -6.65
CA ALA A 224 12.76 -3.31 -7.40
C ALA A 224 12.74 -4.80 -6.99
N ASN A 225 12.74 -5.09 -5.68
CA ASN A 225 12.66 -6.45 -5.17
C ASN A 225 11.41 -7.20 -5.65
N LEU A 226 10.24 -6.55 -5.61
CA LEU A 226 8.96 -7.14 -6.04
C LEU A 226 8.98 -7.49 -7.53
N VAL A 227 9.40 -6.56 -8.40
CA VAL A 227 9.38 -6.79 -9.85
C VAL A 227 10.46 -7.77 -10.31
N LEU A 228 11.62 -7.80 -9.64
CA LEU A 228 12.66 -8.81 -9.85
C LEU A 228 12.16 -10.22 -9.49
N ALA A 229 11.40 -10.37 -8.40
CA ALA A 229 10.77 -11.65 -8.06
C ALA A 229 9.74 -12.08 -9.11
N GLU A 230 8.89 -11.17 -9.59
CA GLU A 230 7.84 -11.49 -10.59
C GLU A 230 8.39 -11.79 -12.00
N LEU A 231 9.55 -11.23 -12.34
CA LEU A 231 10.29 -11.51 -13.58
C LEU A 231 11.18 -12.75 -13.51
N ARG A 232 11.42 -13.31 -12.32
CA ARG A 232 12.27 -14.50 -12.17
C ARG A 232 11.68 -15.70 -12.93
N GLY A 233 12.53 -16.37 -13.71
CA GLY A 233 12.18 -17.44 -14.63
C GLY A 233 11.61 -16.95 -15.97
N LYS A 234 11.61 -15.63 -16.22
CA LYS A 234 11.01 -15.00 -17.41
C LYS A 234 11.93 -13.94 -18.04
N ALA A 235 13.14 -13.73 -17.52
CA ALA A 235 14.00 -12.63 -17.97
C ALA A 235 14.93 -12.98 -19.15
N GLY A 236 14.86 -14.22 -19.66
CA GLY A 236 15.68 -14.68 -20.78
C GLY A 236 17.18 -14.52 -20.51
N ARG A 237 17.91 -13.84 -21.41
CA ARG A 237 19.36 -13.57 -21.25
C ARG A 237 19.71 -12.74 -20.00
N LEU A 238 18.74 -12.06 -19.38
CA LEU A 238 18.94 -11.23 -18.20
C LEU A 238 18.75 -12.01 -16.88
N GLU A 239 18.30 -13.28 -16.94
CA GLU A 239 17.99 -14.09 -15.75
C GLU A 239 19.13 -14.17 -14.71
N PRO A 240 20.43 -14.35 -15.07
CA PRO A 240 21.51 -14.35 -14.08
C PRO A 240 21.65 -13.01 -13.34
N ARG A 241 21.40 -11.89 -14.03
CA ARG A 241 21.40 -10.55 -13.43
C ARG A 241 20.19 -10.34 -12.53
N VAL A 242 19.02 -10.86 -12.92
CA VAL A 242 17.81 -10.84 -12.09
C VAL A 242 18.00 -11.61 -10.78
N VAL A 243 18.60 -12.81 -10.82
CA VAL A 243 18.91 -13.59 -9.62
C VAL A 243 19.86 -12.83 -8.69
N ALA A 244 20.99 -12.33 -9.21
CA ALA A 244 21.96 -11.57 -8.42
C ALA A 244 21.37 -10.26 -7.85
N ALA A 245 20.55 -9.55 -8.63
CA ALA A 245 19.85 -8.36 -8.16
C ALA A 245 18.83 -8.69 -7.06
N LEU A 246 18.06 -9.78 -7.21
CA LEU A 246 17.09 -10.25 -6.22
C LEU A 246 17.77 -10.67 -4.91
N GLU A 247 18.92 -11.38 -4.97
CA GLU A 247 19.73 -11.69 -3.78
C GLU A 247 20.21 -10.42 -3.07
N LYS A 248 20.67 -9.42 -3.83
CA LYS A 248 21.14 -8.13 -3.29
C LYS A 248 20.00 -7.33 -2.64
N THR A 249 18.85 -7.19 -3.30
CA THR A 249 17.69 -6.47 -2.75
C THR A 249 17.09 -7.19 -1.55
N MET A 250 16.95 -8.52 -1.60
CA MET A 250 16.49 -9.31 -0.47
C MET A 250 17.45 -9.21 0.73
N THR A 251 18.76 -9.28 0.49
CA THR A 251 19.78 -9.13 1.54
C THR A 251 19.70 -7.76 2.21
N LYS A 252 19.53 -6.67 1.44
CA LYS A 252 19.27 -5.33 1.98
C LYS A 252 18.00 -5.30 2.81
N ILE A 253 16.90 -5.86 2.32
CA ILE A 253 15.62 -5.86 3.06
C ILE A 253 15.74 -6.62 4.40
N VAL A 254 16.24 -7.86 4.42
CA VAL A 254 16.28 -8.64 5.68
C VAL A 254 17.24 -8.07 6.71
N ARG A 255 18.36 -7.45 6.29
CA ARG A 255 19.34 -6.84 7.19
C ARG A 255 18.88 -5.52 7.81
N HIS A 256 17.97 -4.83 7.16
CA HIS A 256 17.47 -3.52 7.61
C HIS A 256 16.09 -3.58 8.27
N GLN A 257 15.48 -4.77 8.33
CA GLN A 257 14.22 -5.01 9.02
C GLN A 257 14.45 -5.05 10.53
N GLY A 258 13.87 -4.09 11.25
CA GLY A 258 13.93 -3.98 12.70
C GLY A 258 13.23 -5.14 13.43
N PRO A 259 13.42 -5.27 14.76
CA PRO A 259 12.78 -6.32 15.56
C PRO A 259 11.25 -6.31 15.52
N ASP A 260 10.65 -5.14 15.27
CA ASP A 260 9.21 -4.90 15.09
C ASP A 260 8.74 -5.01 13.62
N GLY A 261 9.66 -5.35 12.71
CA GLY A 261 9.44 -5.37 11.26
C GLY A 261 9.63 -4.02 10.56
N SER A 262 9.77 -2.91 11.29
CA SER A 262 9.91 -1.56 10.70
C SER A 262 11.26 -1.38 10.01
N PHE A 263 11.41 -0.26 9.30
CA PHE A 263 12.68 0.13 8.66
C PHE A 263 13.01 1.55 9.11
N ALA A 264 14.06 1.71 9.92
CA ALA A 264 14.41 3.01 10.50
C ALA A 264 14.66 4.06 9.40
N GLY A 265 14.08 5.25 9.57
CA GLY A 265 14.15 6.30 8.56
C GLY A 265 13.26 6.08 7.32
N ASN A 266 12.40 5.06 7.25
CA ASN A 266 11.42 4.89 6.16
C ASN A 266 10.24 5.89 6.29
N VAL A 267 10.57 7.17 6.32
CA VAL A 267 9.63 8.28 6.45
C VAL A 267 8.86 8.49 5.15
N GLY A 268 7.60 8.86 5.29
CA GLY A 268 6.70 9.20 4.19
C GLY A 268 5.31 9.48 4.73
N TRP A 269 4.50 10.27 4.01
CA TRP A 269 3.13 10.63 4.40
C TRP A 269 2.26 9.40 4.74
N ALA A 270 2.28 8.38 3.88
CA ALA A 270 1.57 7.12 4.01
C ALA A 270 2.55 5.93 3.98
N SER A 271 3.60 5.96 4.82
CA SER A 271 4.68 4.96 4.78
C SER A 271 4.25 3.51 5.05
N THR A 272 3.06 3.26 5.58
CA THR A 272 2.44 1.92 5.64
C THR A 272 2.37 1.24 4.26
N LEU A 273 2.19 2.02 3.18
CA LEU A 273 2.08 1.49 1.82
C LEU A 273 3.41 0.90 1.31
N SER A 274 4.56 1.54 1.57
CA SER A 274 5.87 0.94 1.22
C SER A 274 6.21 -0.27 2.09
N ILE A 275 5.78 -0.32 3.35
CA ILE A 275 5.88 -1.54 4.17
C ILE A 275 5.02 -2.65 3.56
N GLY A 276 3.82 -2.32 3.07
CA GLY A 276 2.97 -3.22 2.29
C GLY A 276 3.70 -3.85 1.10
N ILE A 277 4.40 -3.01 0.33
CA ILE A 277 5.21 -3.45 -0.82
C ILE A 277 6.41 -4.29 -0.36
N ALA A 278 7.14 -3.87 0.68
CA ALA A 278 8.31 -4.57 1.22
C ALA A 278 7.95 -6.01 1.62
N ASN A 279 6.91 -6.14 2.44
CA ASN A 279 6.43 -7.41 2.98
C ASN A 279 5.91 -8.34 1.88
N LYS A 280 5.15 -7.80 0.91
CA LYS A 280 4.74 -8.53 -0.29
C LYS A 280 5.96 -9.01 -1.08
N SER A 281 6.94 -8.14 -1.31
CA SER A 281 8.15 -8.47 -2.07
C SER A 281 8.95 -9.61 -1.44
N VAL A 282 9.03 -9.67 -0.10
CA VAL A 282 9.66 -10.79 0.63
C VAL A 282 8.90 -12.09 0.42
N ALA A 283 7.56 -12.07 0.55
CA ALA A 283 6.73 -13.26 0.34
C ALA A 283 6.83 -13.77 -1.11
N ARG A 284 6.73 -12.88 -2.10
CA ARG A 284 6.87 -13.22 -3.52
C ARG A 284 8.28 -13.69 -3.86
N ALA A 285 9.33 -13.13 -3.26
CA ALA A 285 10.68 -13.65 -3.41
C ALA A 285 10.82 -15.07 -2.85
N ARG A 286 10.15 -15.44 -1.75
CA ARG A 286 10.14 -16.83 -1.24
C ARG A 286 9.44 -17.80 -2.20
N GLU A 287 8.30 -17.40 -2.78
CA GLU A 287 7.62 -18.16 -3.87
C GLU A 287 8.55 -18.34 -5.09
N ARG A 288 9.55 -17.47 -5.23
CA ARG A 288 10.55 -17.44 -6.30
C ARG A 288 11.96 -17.80 -5.79
N GLY A 289 12.06 -18.66 -4.78
CA GLY A 289 13.31 -19.33 -4.38
C GLY A 289 14.22 -18.60 -3.39
N ALA A 290 13.87 -17.39 -2.94
CA ALA A 290 14.65 -16.71 -1.92
C ALA A 290 14.52 -17.41 -0.55
N GLN A 291 15.66 -17.82 0.02
CA GLN A 291 15.74 -18.40 1.35
C GLN A 291 15.71 -17.28 2.40
N VAL A 292 14.71 -17.32 3.27
CA VAL A 292 14.45 -16.28 4.27
C VAL A 292 14.12 -16.95 5.60
N ASP A 293 14.77 -16.48 6.67
CA ASP A 293 14.55 -16.97 8.02
C ASP A 293 13.12 -16.70 8.52
N GLU A 294 12.57 -17.65 9.28
CA GLU A 294 11.21 -17.62 9.82
C GLU A 294 10.92 -16.37 10.67
N VAL A 295 11.95 -15.78 11.30
CA VAL A 295 11.86 -14.53 12.07
C VAL A 295 11.40 -13.34 11.22
N VAL A 296 11.79 -13.29 9.94
CA VAL A 296 11.39 -12.22 9.01
C VAL A 296 9.89 -12.31 8.74
N LEU A 297 9.37 -13.52 8.51
CA LEU A 297 7.93 -13.74 8.32
C LEU A 297 7.12 -13.42 9.58
N LYS A 298 7.65 -13.77 10.77
CA LYS A 298 7.01 -13.42 12.05
C LYS A 298 6.90 -11.91 12.26
N ARG A 299 7.93 -11.15 11.87
CA ARG A 299 7.91 -9.67 11.87
C ARG A 299 6.89 -9.11 10.86
N ILE A 300 6.80 -9.66 9.65
CA ILE A 300 5.76 -9.29 8.67
C ILE A 300 4.36 -9.54 9.22
N VAL A 301 4.11 -10.71 9.83
CA VAL A 301 2.82 -11.05 10.46
C VAL A 301 2.48 -10.12 11.61
N ALA A 302 3.47 -9.67 12.39
CA ALA A 302 3.25 -8.69 13.46
C ALA A 302 2.79 -7.34 12.88
N GLN A 303 3.50 -6.80 11.89
CA GLN A 303 3.11 -5.56 11.21
C GLN A 303 1.74 -5.63 10.56
N ALA A 304 1.46 -6.73 9.83
CA ALA A 304 0.20 -6.92 9.13
C ALA A 304 -1.01 -6.90 10.11
N LYS A 305 -0.83 -7.44 11.32
CA LYS A 305 -1.82 -7.32 12.40
C LYS A 305 -1.94 -5.91 12.92
N THR A 306 -0.83 -5.25 13.25
CA THR A 306 -0.83 -3.85 13.73
C THR A 306 -1.55 -2.91 12.75
N ALA A 307 -1.36 -3.09 11.44
CA ALA A 307 -2.06 -2.29 10.44
C ALA A 307 -3.56 -2.65 10.35
N ALA A 308 -3.93 -3.93 10.36
CA ALA A 308 -5.33 -4.35 10.42
C ALA A 308 -6.06 -3.78 11.67
N ASP A 309 -5.39 -3.79 12.83
CA ASP A 309 -5.90 -3.25 14.10
C ASP A 309 -5.96 -1.71 14.10
N ASN A 310 -5.06 -1.03 13.38
CA ASN A 310 -5.11 0.42 13.17
C ASN A 310 -6.25 0.84 12.25
N ALA A 311 -6.48 0.10 11.16
CA ALA A 311 -7.61 0.30 10.28
C ALA A 311 -8.95 0.07 10.98
N GLY A 312 -9.02 -0.87 11.92
CA GLY A 312 -10.22 -1.18 12.68
C GLY A 312 -11.42 -1.55 11.80
N ARG A 313 -12.61 -1.47 12.39
CA ARG A 313 -13.87 -1.80 11.70
C ARG A 313 -14.59 -0.55 11.21
N ALA A 314 -15.16 -0.59 10.01
CA ALA A 314 -16.21 0.34 9.63
C ALA A 314 -17.41 0.19 10.59
N PRO A 315 -18.06 1.28 11.03
CA PRO A 315 -19.19 1.21 11.94
C PRO A 315 -20.37 0.44 11.32
N ALA A 316 -21.01 -0.40 12.12
CA ALA A 316 -22.15 -1.21 11.69
C ALA A 316 -23.44 -0.36 11.66
N GLY A 317 -23.82 0.07 10.45
CA GLY A 317 -25.07 0.79 10.19
C GLY A 317 -24.94 2.32 10.26
N GLY A 318 -25.72 3.01 9.42
CA GLY A 318 -25.88 4.47 9.46
C GLY A 318 -25.20 5.24 8.32
N PHE A 319 -26.03 5.82 7.45
CA PHE A 319 -25.66 6.89 6.52
C PHE A 319 -25.49 8.23 7.25
N GLY A 320 -24.59 8.28 8.23
CA GLY A 320 -24.10 9.54 8.78
C GLY A 320 -23.16 10.22 7.78
N LEU A 321 -23.45 11.49 7.45
CA LEU A 321 -22.56 12.35 6.67
C LEU A 321 -21.35 12.74 7.53
N ALA A 322 -20.24 12.02 7.37
CA ALA A 322 -18.93 12.52 7.78
C ALA A 322 -18.46 13.54 6.74
N GLY A 323 -18.84 14.81 6.92
CA GLY A 323 -18.31 15.90 6.09
C GLY A 323 -16.92 16.29 6.59
N ALA A 324 -15.91 16.26 5.71
CA ALA A 324 -14.48 16.57 5.97
C ALA A 324 -13.75 15.72 7.05
N ASP A 325 -14.46 15.24 8.07
CA ASP A 325 -13.95 14.54 9.25
C ASP A 325 -13.84 13.02 9.07
N GLY A 326 -13.54 12.57 7.84
CA GLY A 326 -13.22 11.16 7.55
C GLY A 326 -11.90 10.71 8.20
N ALA A 327 -11.07 11.68 8.60
CA ALA A 327 -9.90 11.45 9.43
C ALA A 327 -10.32 10.99 10.83
N ARG A 328 -9.91 9.78 11.21
CA ARG A 328 -9.86 9.44 12.64
C ARG A 328 -8.88 10.40 13.33
N PRO A 329 -9.10 10.76 14.62
CA PRO A 329 -8.06 11.46 15.38
C PRO A 329 -6.78 10.63 15.30
N ALA A 330 -5.69 11.26 14.85
CA ALA A 330 -4.43 10.58 14.63
C ALA A 330 -4.03 9.84 15.91
N ARG A 331 -4.00 8.51 15.86
CA ARG A 331 -3.35 7.74 16.93
C ARG A 331 -1.90 8.22 16.99
N PRO A 332 -1.34 8.49 18.18
CA PRO A 332 0.06 8.88 18.28
C PRO A 332 0.90 7.82 17.56
N ALA A 333 1.74 8.26 16.61
CA ALA A 333 2.63 7.37 15.88
C ALA A 333 3.42 6.53 16.90
N ALA A 334 3.52 5.21 16.65
CA ALA A 334 4.12 4.27 17.60
C ALA A 334 5.65 4.40 17.63
N GLY A 335 6.12 5.52 18.18
CA GLY A 335 7.51 5.97 18.08
C GLY A 335 7.87 6.50 16.69
N PRO A 336 9.06 7.10 16.54
CA PRO A 336 9.53 7.68 15.28
C PRO A 336 9.73 6.67 14.14
N ALA A 337 9.79 5.36 14.42
CA ALA A 337 10.00 4.31 13.41
C ALA A 337 8.69 3.71 12.86
N ALA A 338 7.52 4.04 13.44
CA ALA A 338 6.26 3.43 13.01
C ALA A 338 5.81 3.91 11.63
N PRO A 339 5.24 3.01 10.80
CA PRO A 339 4.66 3.40 9.52
C PRO A 339 3.43 4.29 9.71
N SER A 340 3.34 5.38 8.94
CA SER A 340 2.17 6.26 8.89
C SER A 340 1.14 5.72 7.89
N ASP A 341 -0.14 5.80 8.22
CA ASP A 341 -1.24 5.58 7.28
C ASP A 341 -1.95 6.88 6.86
N ALA A 342 -1.36 8.04 7.18
CA ALA A 342 -1.93 9.37 6.97
C ALA A 342 -3.31 9.60 7.60
N GLY A 343 -3.75 8.74 8.54
CA GLY A 343 -5.12 8.74 9.07
C GLY A 343 -6.14 8.05 8.16
N ILE A 344 -5.70 7.45 7.05
CA ILE A 344 -6.54 6.82 6.03
C ILE A 344 -6.62 5.30 6.30
N ALA A 345 -7.73 4.88 6.91
CA ALA A 345 -7.95 3.49 7.32
C ALA A 345 -7.84 2.46 6.17
N LEU A 346 -8.11 2.88 4.93
CA LEU A 346 -7.94 2.06 3.71
C LEU A 346 -6.49 1.57 3.53
N TYR A 347 -5.50 2.43 3.81
CA TYR A 347 -4.08 2.09 3.62
C TYR A 347 -3.66 1.02 4.61
N SER A 348 -3.94 1.22 5.89
CA SER A 348 -3.69 0.25 6.96
C SER A 348 -4.44 -1.08 6.76
N ALA A 349 -5.71 -1.04 6.30
CA ALA A 349 -6.50 -2.25 6.09
C ALA A 349 -5.95 -3.10 4.93
N SER A 350 -5.63 -2.44 3.82
CA SER A 350 -5.16 -3.11 2.62
C SER A 350 -3.74 -3.67 2.80
N GLN A 351 -2.88 -2.95 3.53
CA GLN A 351 -1.57 -3.45 3.97
C GLN A 351 -1.73 -4.71 4.81
N GLY A 352 -2.56 -4.64 5.87
CA GLY A 352 -2.67 -5.72 6.85
C GLY A 352 -3.27 -6.98 6.27
N ALA A 353 -4.36 -6.85 5.51
CA ALA A 353 -5.00 -7.97 4.84
C ALA A 353 -4.15 -8.54 3.70
N GLY A 354 -3.52 -7.68 2.88
CA GLY A 354 -2.65 -8.12 1.78
C GLY A 354 -1.45 -8.89 2.29
N ASN A 355 -0.67 -8.32 3.22
CA ASN A 355 0.56 -8.95 3.72
C ASN A 355 0.31 -10.22 4.54
N LEU A 356 -0.78 -10.28 5.31
CA LEU A 356 -1.11 -11.52 6.03
C LEU A 356 -1.52 -12.63 5.06
N GLN A 357 -2.21 -12.31 3.96
CA GLN A 357 -2.47 -13.25 2.88
C GLN A 357 -1.18 -13.66 2.15
N ASP A 358 -0.29 -12.72 1.83
CA ASP A 358 1.00 -13.00 1.17
C ASP A 358 1.87 -13.97 2.00
N VAL A 359 1.97 -13.78 3.33
CA VAL A 359 2.69 -14.72 4.20
C VAL A 359 2.01 -16.10 4.23
N VAL A 360 0.68 -16.15 4.39
CA VAL A 360 -0.08 -17.42 4.34
C VAL A 360 0.11 -18.14 3.01
N ASN A 361 0.11 -17.41 1.89
CA ASN A 361 0.42 -17.95 0.56
C ASN A 361 1.82 -18.58 0.56
N SER A 362 2.86 -17.86 0.99
CA SER A 362 4.23 -18.37 1.03
C SER A 362 4.40 -19.61 1.94
N LEU A 363 3.58 -19.74 2.99
CA LEU A 363 3.57 -20.90 3.90
C LEU A 363 2.76 -22.09 3.37
N ARG A 364 1.82 -21.89 2.42
CA ARG A 364 1.10 -22.99 1.76
C ARG A 364 2.05 -23.86 0.92
N LEU A 365 3.13 -23.30 0.34
CA LEU A 365 4.18 -24.09 -0.33
C LEU A 365 4.98 -24.93 0.67
N ASP A 366 5.35 -24.35 1.82
CA ASP A 366 6.01 -25.06 2.91
C ASP A 366 5.13 -26.20 3.46
N ALA A 367 3.81 -25.97 3.53
CA ALA A 367 2.83 -26.96 3.95
C ALA A 367 2.63 -28.09 2.92
N ALA A 368 2.67 -27.81 1.62
CA ALA A 368 2.65 -28.85 0.59
C ALA A 368 3.81 -29.83 0.79
N LYS A 369 5.04 -29.31 0.90
CA LYS A 369 6.26 -30.10 1.21
C LYS A 369 6.15 -30.83 2.56
N ALA A 370 5.53 -30.21 3.56
CA ALA A 370 5.30 -30.86 4.87
C ALA A 370 4.31 -32.04 4.77
N ARG A 371 3.25 -31.95 3.96
CA ARG A 371 2.31 -33.06 3.72
C ARG A 371 3.00 -34.25 3.04
N GLU A 372 3.88 -33.99 2.06
CA GLU A 372 4.69 -35.03 1.40
C GLU A 372 5.59 -35.77 2.42
N VAL A 373 6.26 -35.05 3.32
CA VAL A 373 7.07 -35.64 4.41
C VAL A 373 6.23 -36.54 5.33
N LEU A 374 4.98 -36.15 5.62
CA LEU A 374 4.09 -36.96 6.48
C LEU A 374 3.51 -38.18 5.77
N GLN A 375 3.33 -38.13 4.45
CA GLN A 375 2.93 -39.27 3.61
C GLN A 375 4.07 -40.29 3.42
N ASN A 376 5.33 -39.83 3.43
CA ASN A 376 6.47 -40.72 3.36
C ASN A 376 6.61 -41.58 4.65
N LYS A 377 6.35 -42.88 4.51
CA LYS A 377 6.46 -43.88 5.59
C LYS A 377 7.87 -43.99 6.18
N ASN A 378 8.90 -43.62 5.41
CA ASN A 378 10.30 -43.71 5.79
C ASN A 378 10.87 -42.36 6.30
N ALA A 379 10.03 -41.32 6.45
CA ALA A 379 10.48 -40.02 6.95
C ALA A 379 10.97 -40.12 8.41
N PRO A 380 12.17 -39.61 8.75
CA PRO A 380 12.69 -39.63 10.11
C PRO A 380 11.75 -38.94 11.11
N PRO A 381 11.64 -39.41 12.38
CA PRO A 381 10.74 -38.81 13.37
C PRO A 381 10.91 -37.30 13.56
N ALA A 382 12.14 -36.79 13.50
CA ALA A 382 12.43 -35.36 13.57
C ALA A 382 11.86 -34.57 12.37
N ALA A 383 11.91 -35.14 11.16
CA ALA A 383 11.35 -34.52 9.96
C ALA A 383 9.81 -34.51 10.01
N ARG A 384 9.19 -35.58 10.53
CA ARG A 384 7.74 -35.65 10.74
C ARG A 384 7.28 -34.60 11.76
N LEU A 385 7.95 -34.49 12.91
CA LEU A 385 7.66 -33.48 13.92
C LEU A 385 7.83 -32.04 13.39
N ALA A 386 8.84 -31.79 12.55
CA ALA A 386 9.02 -30.49 11.90
C ALA A 386 7.89 -30.18 10.91
N ALA A 387 7.43 -31.18 10.13
CA ALA A 387 6.30 -31.04 9.22
C ALA A 387 4.97 -30.78 9.97
N GLU A 388 4.70 -31.50 11.05
CA GLU A 388 3.54 -31.28 11.92
C GLU A 388 3.52 -29.85 12.51
N ARG A 389 4.67 -29.34 12.97
CA ARG A 389 4.80 -27.96 13.46
C ARG A 389 4.51 -26.92 12.37
N LYS A 390 4.99 -27.12 11.14
CA LYS A 390 4.70 -26.23 10.00
C LYS A 390 3.21 -26.18 9.68
N LEU A 391 2.52 -27.32 9.69
CA LEU A 391 1.08 -27.39 9.44
C LEU A 391 0.29 -26.70 10.56
N ALA A 392 0.63 -26.96 11.84
CA ALA A 392 -0.02 -26.31 12.98
C ALA A 392 0.19 -24.77 13.01
N GLU A 393 1.33 -24.28 12.52
CA GLU A 393 1.58 -22.86 12.31
C GLU A 393 0.73 -22.27 11.19
N LEU A 394 0.67 -22.93 10.02
CA LEU A 394 -0.19 -22.51 8.92
C LEU A 394 -1.66 -22.42 9.37
N ASP A 395 -2.19 -23.47 10.00
CA ASP A 395 -3.57 -23.51 10.51
C ASP A 395 -3.89 -22.35 11.46
N ARG A 396 -2.93 -21.98 12.32
CA ARG A 396 -3.05 -20.85 13.24
C ARG A 396 -3.10 -19.51 12.49
N LEU A 397 -2.24 -19.34 11.49
CA LEU A 397 -2.18 -18.12 10.66
C LEU A 397 -3.38 -18.03 9.71
N GLU A 398 -3.89 -19.14 9.18
CA GLU A 398 -5.09 -19.18 8.34
C GLU A 398 -6.35 -18.75 9.10
N ARG A 399 -6.50 -19.14 10.37
CA ARG A 399 -7.59 -18.67 11.23
C ARG A 399 -7.50 -17.17 11.51
N GLN A 400 -6.30 -16.66 11.75
CA GLN A 400 -6.05 -15.23 11.96
C GLN A 400 -6.32 -14.42 10.68
N ASN A 401 -5.83 -14.92 9.54
CA ASN A 401 -6.07 -14.32 8.23
C ASN A 401 -7.56 -14.31 7.88
N ALA A 402 -8.30 -15.39 8.13
CA ALA A 402 -9.74 -15.43 7.87
C ALA A 402 -10.53 -14.31 8.60
N ALA A 403 -10.14 -13.96 9.83
CA ALA A 403 -10.73 -12.84 10.56
C ALA A 403 -10.39 -11.48 9.90
N VAL A 404 -9.14 -11.26 9.52
CA VAL A 404 -8.70 -10.03 8.83
C VAL A 404 -9.36 -9.87 7.46
N GLN A 405 -9.42 -10.94 6.65
CA GLN A 405 -10.13 -10.91 5.36
C GLN A 405 -11.63 -10.66 5.55
N ALA A 406 -12.28 -11.26 6.56
CA ALA A 406 -13.69 -10.99 6.83
C ALA A 406 -13.95 -9.53 7.22
N ASP A 407 -13.05 -8.90 7.96
CA ASP A 407 -13.14 -7.48 8.33
C ASP A 407 -12.88 -6.58 7.11
N LEU A 408 -11.89 -6.91 6.27
CA LEU A 408 -11.64 -6.24 4.99
C LEU A 408 -12.86 -6.33 4.04
N THR A 409 -13.44 -7.51 3.85
CA THR A 409 -14.60 -7.73 2.97
C THR A 409 -15.81 -6.89 3.41
N ARG A 410 -16.01 -6.68 4.71
CA ARG A 410 -17.07 -5.77 5.21
C ARG A 410 -16.74 -4.31 4.93
N ASN A 411 -15.51 -3.88 5.21
CA ASN A 411 -15.07 -2.51 4.96
C ASN A 411 -15.13 -2.16 3.45
N ALA A 412 -14.73 -3.08 2.56
CA ALA A 412 -14.76 -2.92 1.10
C ALA A 412 -16.17 -2.78 0.49
N ARG A 413 -17.25 -2.98 1.27
CA ARG A 413 -18.63 -2.68 0.84
C ARG A 413 -19.06 -1.25 1.14
N ASP A 414 -18.38 -0.53 2.05
CA ASP A 414 -18.68 0.87 2.35
C ASP A 414 -18.01 1.79 1.31
N GLN A 415 -18.79 2.70 0.71
CA GLN A 415 -18.28 3.69 -0.24
C GLN A 415 -17.35 4.71 0.45
N ARG A 416 -17.62 5.09 1.71
CA ARG A 416 -16.81 6.06 2.46
C ARG A 416 -15.43 5.49 2.81
N PHE A 417 -15.36 4.19 3.12
CA PHE A 417 -14.10 3.50 3.38
C PHE A 417 -13.20 3.47 2.13
N LEU A 418 -13.79 3.37 0.94
CA LEU A 418 -13.05 3.30 -0.33
C LEU A 418 -12.79 4.66 -0.97
N ALA A 419 -13.58 5.68 -0.63
CA ALA A 419 -13.37 7.05 -1.12
C ALA A 419 -12.04 7.66 -0.63
N GLY A 420 -11.50 7.18 0.50
CA GLY A 420 -10.19 7.58 1.01
C GLY A 420 -10.10 9.09 1.26
N PHE A 421 -9.00 9.70 0.81
CA PHE A 421 -8.86 11.16 0.76
C PHE A 421 -9.45 11.74 -0.54
N GLY A 422 -9.46 10.94 -1.61
CA GLY A 422 -10.24 11.21 -2.81
C GLY A 422 -10.14 10.05 -3.80
N ASN A 423 -11.21 9.82 -4.58
CA ASN A 423 -11.14 8.84 -5.66
C ASN A 423 -10.10 9.28 -6.71
N ASN A 424 -9.21 8.36 -7.10
CA ASN A 424 -8.19 8.46 -8.15
C ASN A 424 -6.74 8.86 -7.74
N GLY A 425 -6.35 8.69 -6.48
CA GLY A 425 -4.94 8.70 -6.07
C GLY A 425 -4.23 7.36 -6.28
N GLY A 426 -2.91 7.38 -6.46
CA GLY A 426 -2.09 6.16 -6.67
C GLY A 426 -1.93 5.36 -5.38
N GLU A 427 -1.95 6.04 -4.24
CA GLU A 427 -2.01 5.49 -2.89
C GLU A 427 -3.30 4.66 -2.67
N GLU A 428 -4.46 5.20 -3.05
CA GLU A 428 -5.73 4.46 -3.06
C GLU A 428 -5.70 3.29 -4.05
N PHE A 429 -5.17 3.47 -5.27
CA PHE A 429 -5.06 2.39 -6.26
C PHE A 429 -4.17 1.24 -5.79
N LEU A 430 -3.07 1.52 -5.08
CA LEU A 430 -2.23 0.49 -4.45
C LEU A 430 -2.99 -0.27 -3.35
N SER A 431 -3.85 0.43 -2.61
CA SER A 431 -4.75 -0.21 -1.64
C SER A 431 -5.82 -1.08 -2.32
N PHE A 432 -6.40 -0.61 -3.42
CA PHE A 432 -7.32 -1.40 -4.23
C PHE A 432 -6.63 -2.62 -4.84
N LEU A 433 -5.36 -2.51 -5.26
CA LEU A 433 -4.58 -3.65 -5.75
C LEU A 433 -4.42 -4.72 -4.67
N ASN A 434 -4.03 -4.33 -3.45
CA ASN A 434 -3.92 -5.26 -2.33
C ASN A 434 -5.25 -5.98 -2.04
N ILE A 435 -6.38 -5.25 -2.08
CA ILE A 435 -7.73 -5.83 -1.90
C ILE A 435 -8.09 -6.76 -3.07
N SER A 436 -7.82 -6.35 -4.31
CA SER A 436 -8.06 -7.17 -5.49
C SER A 436 -7.27 -8.48 -5.45
N GLU A 437 -6.02 -8.45 -5.00
CA GLU A 437 -5.17 -9.65 -4.91
C GLU A 437 -5.62 -10.64 -3.82
N THR A 438 -6.24 -10.19 -2.73
CA THR A 438 -6.85 -11.13 -1.76
C THR A 438 -8.19 -11.69 -2.26
N LEU A 439 -9.03 -10.84 -2.88
CA LEU A 439 -10.34 -11.26 -3.39
C LEU A 439 -10.23 -12.19 -4.61
N VAL A 440 -9.33 -11.92 -5.56
CA VAL A 440 -9.16 -12.74 -6.77
C VAL A 440 -8.71 -14.17 -6.46
N LEU A 441 -7.87 -14.36 -5.45
CA LEU A 441 -7.42 -15.68 -5.02
C LEU A 441 -8.59 -16.52 -4.49
N LYS A 442 -9.50 -15.89 -3.75
CA LYS A 442 -10.75 -16.50 -3.28
C LYS A 442 -11.72 -16.74 -4.43
N GLY A 443 -11.89 -15.77 -5.33
CA GLY A 443 -12.79 -15.80 -6.48
C GLY A 443 -14.29 -15.83 -6.10
N GLY A 444 -15.13 -16.08 -7.11
CA GLY A 444 -16.59 -16.11 -6.97
C GLY A 444 -17.23 -14.73 -6.78
N LYS A 445 -18.49 -14.70 -6.34
CA LYS A 445 -19.34 -13.50 -6.34
C LYS A 445 -18.72 -12.24 -5.72
N GLU A 446 -18.01 -12.34 -4.60
CA GLU A 446 -17.40 -11.17 -3.94
C GLU A 446 -16.26 -10.57 -4.77
N TRP A 447 -15.51 -11.41 -5.50
CA TRP A 447 -14.51 -10.97 -6.48
C TRP A 447 -15.17 -10.37 -7.72
N GLU A 448 -16.21 -11.02 -8.25
CA GLU A 448 -16.94 -10.56 -9.45
C GLU A 448 -17.57 -9.17 -9.23
N GLU A 449 -18.21 -8.94 -8.09
CA GLU A 449 -18.78 -7.65 -7.70
C GLU A 449 -17.69 -6.56 -7.51
N TRP A 450 -16.55 -6.94 -6.93
CA TRP A 450 -15.41 -6.04 -6.73
C TRP A 450 -14.74 -5.64 -8.06
N ASP A 451 -14.40 -6.62 -8.90
CA ASP A 451 -13.74 -6.38 -10.19
C ASP A 451 -14.63 -5.57 -11.15
N ALA A 452 -15.94 -5.85 -11.19
CA ALA A 452 -16.89 -5.05 -11.96
C ALA A 452 -16.94 -3.59 -11.48
N ARG A 453 -16.91 -3.36 -10.16
CA ARG A 453 -16.89 -2.02 -9.56
C ARG A 453 -15.58 -1.28 -9.85
N MET A 454 -14.43 -1.94 -9.67
CA MET A 454 -13.12 -1.36 -9.97
C MET A 454 -12.97 -1.04 -11.46
N THR A 455 -13.38 -1.96 -12.34
CA THR A 455 -13.38 -1.77 -13.79
C THR A 455 -14.22 -0.55 -14.17
N LYS A 456 -15.49 -0.49 -13.75
CA LYS A 456 -16.38 0.64 -14.04
C LYS A 456 -15.83 1.97 -13.51
N GLY A 457 -15.29 1.98 -12.29
CA GLY A 457 -14.76 3.19 -11.66
C GLY A 457 -13.51 3.72 -12.35
N LEU A 458 -12.54 2.84 -12.63
CA LEU A 458 -11.28 3.22 -13.26
C LEU A 458 -11.46 3.57 -14.73
N GLU A 459 -12.26 2.84 -15.51
CA GLU A 459 -12.50 3.20 -16.92
C GLU A 459 -13.21 4.56 -17.05
N ALA A 460 -14.09 4.92 -16.11
CA ALA A 460 -14.70 6.25 -16.05
C ALA A 460 -13.73 7.36 -15.59
N ALA A 461 -12.62 6.99 -14.94
CA ALA A 461 -11.61 7.90 -14.42
C ALA A 461 -10.37 8.04 -15.33
N GLN A 462 -10.32 7.36 -16.48
CA GLN A 462 -9.16 7.40 -17.36
C GLN A 462 -9.04 8.74 -18.11
N ASP A 463 -7.83 9.29 -18.15
CA ASP A 463 -7.51 10.51 -18.88
C ASP A 463 -7.60 10.33 -20.41
N ARG A 464 -7.79 11.45 -21.12
CA ARG A 464 -7.88 11.46 -22.58
C ARG A 464 -6.64 10.91 -23.29
N ASP A 465 -5.48 10.96 -22.65
CA ASP A 465 -4.20 10.44 -23.18
C ASP A 465 -3.90 8.97 -22.80
N GLY A 466 -4.77 8.33 -22.01
CA GLY A 466 -4.62 6.96 -21.52
C GLY A 466 -4.11 6.82 -20.08
N SER A 467 -3.64 7.90 -19.47
CA SER A 467 -3.17 7.87 -18.08
C SER A 467 -4.30 7.82 -17.05
N TRP A 468 -3.90 7.68 -15.78
CA TRP A 468 -4.74 8.04 -14.64
C TRP A 468 -3.98 9.02 -13.75
N GLN A 469 -4.60 10.16 -13.44
CA GLN A 469 -4.20 11.04 -12.34
C GLN A 469 -5.40 11.78 -11.74
N GLY A 470 -5.77 11.48 -10.50
CA GLY A 470 -6.73 12.29 -9.75
C GLY A 470 -6.16 13.67 -9.36
N HIS A 471 -7.05 14.61 -9.00
CA HIS A 471 -6.66 15.93 -8.46
C HIS A 471 -5.83 15.85 -7.15
N HIS A 472 -5.83 14.68 -6.50
CA HIS A 472 -5.04 14.35 -5.32
C HIS A 472 -4.02 13.21 -5.56
N CYS A 473 -3.73 12.84 -6.82
CA CYS A 473 -2.64 11.89 -7.15
C CYS A 473 -1.29 12.58 -6.91
N ILE A 474 -0.72 12.40 -5.72
CA ILE A 474 0.59 12.98 -5.38
C ILE A 474 1.74 12.02 -5.70
N THR A 475 1.48 10.73 -5.93
CA THR A 475 2.53 9.77 -6.33
C THR A 475 3.01 9.88 -7.78
N GLY A 476 2.39 10.73 -8.60
CA GLY A 476 2.77 11.00 -9.99
C GLY A 476 1.97 10.20 -11.03
N ARG A 477 1.86 10.73 -12.24
CA ARG A 477 1.02 10.17 -13.32
C ARG A 477 1.46 8.77 -13.75
N THR A 478 2.77 8.53 -13.84
CA THR A 478 3.31 7.18 -14.15
C THR A 478 2.85 6.17 -13.11
N PHE A 479 3.05 6.49 -11.82
CA PHE A 479 2.66 5.64 -10.72
C PHE A 479 1.15 5.38 -10.68
N CYS A 480 0.34 6.43 -10.72
CA CYS A 480 -1.12 6.34 -10.71
C CYS A 480 -1.65 5.52 -11.92
N THR A 481 -1.04 5.66 -13.11
CA THR A 481 -1.37 4.84 -14.29
C THR A 481 -1.01 3.37 -14.11
N ALA A 482 0.21 3.07 -13.64
CA ALA A 482 0.63 1.70 -13.37
C ALA A 482 -0.23 1.03 -12.27
N ALA A 483 -0.59 1.77 -11.23
CA ALA A 483 -1.46 1.31 -10.16
C ALA A 483 -2.87 0.95 -10.68
N ALA A 484 -3.50 1.86 -11.43
CA ALA A 484 -4.82 1.62 -12.03
C ALA A 484 -4.83 0.40 -12.98
N LEU A 485 -3.79 0.27 -13.81
CA LEU A 485 -3.59 -0.88 -14.69
C LEU A 485 -3.47 -2.20 -13.91
N LEU A 486 -2.73 -2.21 -12.79
CA LEU A 486 -2.59 -3.39 -11.94
C LEU A 486 -3.90 -3.78 -11.25
N VAL A 487 -4.73 -2.82 -10.84
CA VAL A 487 -6.09 -3.09 -10.32
C VAL A 487 -6.98 -3.68 -11.41
N LEU A 488 -7.00 -3.08 -12.61
CA LEU A 488 -7.76 -3.55 -13.77
C LEU A 488 -7.34 -4.95 -14.25
N MET A 489 -6.09 -5.34 -13.97
CA MET A 489 -5.49 -6.63 -14.32
C MET A 489 -5.20 -7.51 -13.08
N ALA A 490 -5.96 -7.37 -12.00
CA ALA A 490 -5.78 -8.22 -10.81
C ALA A 490 -6.22 -9.68 -11.05
N ASP A 491 -7.08 -9.93 -12.04
CA ASP A 491 -7.38 -11.26 -12.61
C ASP A 491 -6.12 -12.01 -13.09
N ARG A 492 -5.07 -11.27 -13.45
CA ARG A 492 -3.77 -11.79 -13.93
C ARG A 492 -2.72 -11.89 -12.83
N THR A 493 -3.11 -11.83 -11.55
CA THR A 493 -2.17 -12.02 -10.44
C THR A 493 -1.65 -13.45 -10.44
N PRO A 494 -0.33 -13.69 -10.56
CA PRO A 494 0.21 -15.04 -10.49
C PRO A 494 0.19 -15.53 -9.03
N PHE A 495 -0.29 -16.75 -8.82
CA PHE A 495 -0.21 -17.45 -7.54
C PHE A 495 0.40 -18.83 -7.75
N PRO A 496 1.19 -19.36 -6.80
CA PRO A 496 1.65 -20.74 -6.85
C PRO A 496 0.48 -21.71 -6.99
N VAL A 497 0.65 -22.79 -7.77
CA VAL A 497 -0.43 -23.76 -8.00
C VAL A 497 -0.89 -24.43 -6.70
N GLU A 498 0.01 -24.58 -5.73
CA GLU A 498 -0.26 -25.08 -4.37
C GLU A 498 -1.13 -24.09 -3.57
N VAL A 499 -0.93 -22.78 -3.77
CA VAL A 499 -1.73 -21.72 -3.12
C VAL A 499 -3.15 -21.69 -3.66
N ILE A 500 -3.31 -21.86 -4.98
CA ILE A 500 -4.63 -21.97 -5.64
C ILE A 500 -5.34 -23.27 -5.20
N ALA A 501 -4.61 -24.39 -5.12
CA ALA A 501 -5.16 -25.67 -4.67
C ALA A 501 -5.64 -25.60 -3.22
N ALA A 502 -4.84 -25.04 -2.30
CA ALA A 502 -5.20 -24.87 -0.90
C ALA A 502 -6.43 -23.98 -0.70
N GLU A 503 -6.58 -22.90 -1.48
CA GLU A 503 -7.78 -22.05 -1.40
C GLU A 503 -9.03 -22.76 -1.95
N ARG A 504 -8.89 -23.56 -3.01
CA ARG A 504 -10.00 -24.39 -3.54
C ARG A 504 -10.43 -25.48 -2.55
N GLU A 505 -9.48 -26.16 -1.91
CA GLU A 505 -9.73 -27.13 -0.84
C GLU A 505 -10.50 -26.45 0.31
N LYS A 506 -9.99 -25.34 0.83
CA LYS A 506 -10.64 -24.54 1.89
C LYS A 506 -12.06 -24.12 1.53
N ARG A 507 -12.32 -23.74 0.28
CA ARG A 507 -13.67 -23.41 -0.22
C ARG A 507 -14.61 -24.61 -0.28
N SER A 508 -14.11 -25.83 -0.53
CA SER A 508 -14.93 -27.05 -0.53
C SER A 508 -15.34 -27.55 0.86
N LEU A 509 -14.65 -27.11 1.92
CA LEU A 509 -14.83 -27.62 3.29
C LEU A 509 -15.87 -26.85 4.16
N SER A 510 -16.68 -25.96 3.57
CA SER A 510 -17.66 -25.13 4.30
C SER A 510 -18.99 -25.04 3.54
N PRO A 511 -20.17 -25.18 4.19
CA PRO A 511 -20.44 -24.86 5.59
C PRO A 511 -21.18 -25.95 6.40
N SER A 512 -20.67 -27.19 6.48
CA SER A 512 -21.26 -28.23 7.35
C SER A 512 -20.31 -28.82 8.40
N GLN A 513 -18.99 -28.66 8.27
CA GLN A 513 -18.00 -29.36 9.13
C GLN A 513 -17.33 -28.47 10.20
N ASN A 514 -17.70 -27.19 10.32
CA ASN A 514 -17.19 -26.29 11.37
C ASN A 514 -18.06 -26.24 12.64
N GLN A 515 -19.05 -27.13 12.79
CA GLN A 515 -19.68 -27.37 14.10
C GLN A 515 -18.77 -28.27 14.93
N VAL A 516 -17.87 -27.66 15.69
CA VAL A 516 -17.24 -28.31 16.84
C VAL A 516 -18.36 -28.81 17.76
N PRO A 517 -18.35 -30.08 18.23
CA PRO A 517 -19.36 -30.56 19.17
C PRO A 517 -19.38 -29.65 20.40
N LYS A 518 -20.57 -29.22 20.82
CA LYS A 518 -20.72 -28.62 22.15
C LYS A 518 -20.25 -29.66 23.16
N SER A 519 -19.34 -29.27 24.04
CA SER A 519 -18.88 -30.13 25.13
C SER A 519 -20.00 -30.27 26.15
N ASP A 520 -20.70 -31.40 26.13
CA ASP A 520 -21.60 -31.79 27.23
C ASP A 520 -20.77 -32.22 28.44
N LYS A 521 -20.49 -31.26 29.35
CA LYS A 521 -20.48 -31.39 30.82
C LYS A 521 -20.05 -30.09 31.51
#